data_AF-A0A1Y1RCH8-F1
#
_entry.id   AF-A0A1Y1RCH8-F1
#
_cell.length_a   1.000
_cell.length_b   1.000
_cell.length_c   1.000
_cell.angle_alpha   90.00
_cell.angle_beta   90.00
_cell.angle_gamma   90.00
#
_symmetry.space_group_name_H-M   'P 1'
#
loop_
_entity.id
_entity.type
_entity.pdbx_description
1 polymer ?
#
loop_
_entity_poly.entity_id
_entity_poly.type
_entity_poly.pdbx_seq_one_letter_code
_entity_poly.pdbx_strand_id
1 'polypeptide(L)'
;MVTKQKRVYLNFAMQFSLLFVCFVSAIAEVTVMQPPILDTEWERSHAYDYLNRLRQKAGMSKLLYNRTLERAAQNHADYLIANRKIGHYEDAKLPHFSGYKPSDRVIAAGYRTRLVVENVSSNSLDYRDSIDGLFSAIYHRFGFLDFQIDEVGISLRQDEKDPAKTAYVYEMGIYEVEALCGKKSYDGPGEYAFKVCKDLLHRIKAKAFKKALNACALVNHKMVLYPYEEQTNVPPAFYDELPDPLPGYRVSGFPISVQFNPRFFRYVRLLSFRLFKEGGEEIKETKILDHLSDPNGLFKKYEYALFPLKRLEWGTRYRVEIRYRADGRTVTKRWYFRTRMFDEKMAVLQHRKSRVKLHADEPLILYFKPRSPDDILGDIRYSSRIELSFIDKNTIRILLKNPDKKVYRLHCTGREVDLEVAD
;
A
#
# COMPACT_ATOMS: atom_id res chain seq x y z
N MET A 1 -24.39 4.92 11.10
CA MET A 1 -25.68 5.56 10.77
C MET A 1 -26.10 5.05 9.40
N VAL A 2 -27.33 4.54 9.26
CA VAL A 2 -27.83 3.94 8.02
C VAL A 2 -28.46 5.04 7.17
N THR A 3 -27.80 5.45 6.09
CA THR A 3 -28.35 6.42 5.13
C THR A 3 -28.83 5.71 3.88
N LYS A 4 -30.15 5.74 3.63
CA LYS A 4 -30.78 5.24 2.40
C LYS A 4 -30.54 6.24 1.27
N GLN A 5 -29.76 5.90 0.25
CA GLN A 5 -29.71 6.66 -1.00
C GLN A 5 -30.51 5.95 -2.11
N LYS A 6 -31.57 6.60 -2.60
CA LYS A 6 -32.24 6.25 -3.86
C LYS A 6 -31.55 6.99 -5.00
N ARG A 7 -31.00 6.28 -5.99
CA ARG A 7 -30.64 6.88 -7.29
C ARG A 7 -31.83 6.77 -8.25
N VAL A 8 -32.30 7.92 -8.73
CA VAL A 8 -33.30 8.05 -9.79
C VAL A 8 -32.55 8.13 -11.12
N TYR A 9 -32.85 7.23 -12.06
CA TYR A 9 -32.42 7.38 -13.44
C TYR A 9 -33.44 8.25 -14.19
N LEU A 10 -32.94 9.33 -14.79
CA LEU A 10 -33.69 10.26 -15.65
C LEU A 10 -33.92 9.56 -17.00
N ASN A 11 -35.17 9.24 -17.35
CA ASN A 11 -35.53 8.71 -18.67
C ASN A 11 -36.21 9.80 -19.51
N PHE A 12 -35.64 10.05 -20.68
CA PHE A 12 -36.21 10.81 -21.79
C PHE A 12 -37.50 10.13 -22.27
N ALA A 13 -38.61 10.87 -22.37
CA ALA A 13 -39.89 10.35 -22.83
C ALA A 13 -39.99 10.43 -24.36
N MET A 14 -40.23 9.30 -25.01
CA MET A 14 -40.80 9.23 -26.35
C MET A 14 -41.94 8.20 -26.30
N GLN A 15 -43.16 8.66 -26.58
CA GLN A 15 -44.41 7.92 -26.44
C GLN A 15 -44.47 6.72 -27.40
N PHE A 16 -44.76 5.52 -26.86
CA PHE A 16 -45.57 4.51 -27.55
C PHE A 16 -46.30 3.64 -26.52
N SER A 17 -47.62 3.55 -26.69
CA SER A 17 -48.56 2.84 -25.81
C SER A 17 -48.51 1.34 -26.06
N LEU A 18 -48.01 0.55 -25.12
CA LEU A 18 -48.24 -0.89 -25.04
C LEU A 18 -48.28 -1.33 -23.58
N LEU A 19 -49.26 -2.18 -23.23
CA LEU A 19 -49.45 -2.77 -21.91
C LEU A 19 -48.15 -3.36 -21.38
N PHE A 20 -47.52 -2.69 -20.41
CA PHE A 20 -46.41 -3.23 -19.66
C PHE A 20 -46.97 -3.88 -18.39
N VAL A 21 -46.98 -5.22 -18.36
CA VAL A 21 -47.09 -5.96 -17.11
C VAL A 21 -45.86 -5.56 -16.29
N CYS A 22 -46.02 -4.62 -15.37
CA CYS A 22 -44.98 -4.25 -14.42
C CYS A 22 -44.74 -5.45 -13.50
N PHE A 23 -43.84 -6.34 -13.90
CA PHE A 23 -43.06 -7.14 -12.96
C PHE A 23 -42.32 -6.15 -12.06
N VAL A 24 -42.89 -5.86 -10.89
CA VAL A 24 -42.16 -5.22 -9.80
C VAL A 24 -41.11 -6.24 -9.36
N SER A 25 -39.97 -6.24 -10.05
CA SER A 25 -38.77 -6.88 -9.53
C SER A 25 -38.49 -6.15 -8.23
N ALA A 26 -38.71 -6.83 -7.09
CA ALA A 26 -38.32 -6.32 -5.79
C ALA A 26 -36.83 -5.98 -5.89
N ILE A 27 -36.53 -4.68 -5.99
CA ILE A 27 -35.16 -4.18 -5.90
C ILE A 27 -34.74 -4.55 -4.49
N ALA A 28 -33.92 -5.58 -4.35
CA ALA A 28 -33.28 -5.92 -3.09
C ALA A 28 -32.56 -4.64 -2.61
N GLU A 29 -33.00 -4.07 -1.49
CA GLU A 29 -32.28 -2.97 -0.84
C GLU A 29 -30.88 -3.48 -0.52
N VAL A 30 -29.88 -3.09 -1.32
CA VAL A 30 -28.47 -3.39 -1.03
C VAL A 30 -28.07 -2.49 0.13
N THR A 31 -27.99 -3.05 1.33
CA THR A 31 -27.42 -2.36 2.48
C THR A 31 -25.90 -2.33 2.31
N VAL A 32 -25.37 -1.18 1.88
CA VAL A 32 -23.92 -0.95 1.87
C VAL A 32 -23.51 -0.58 3.29
N MET A 33 -22.77 -1.45 3.98
CA MET A 33 -22.11 -1.06 5.22
C MET A 33 -21.04 -0.01 4.89
N GLN A 34 -21.23 1.21 5.36
CA GLN A 34 -20.21 2.23 5.27
C GLN A 34 -19.14 1.97 6.34
N PRO A 35 -17.84 2.18 6.02
CA PRO A 35 -16.79 2.19 7.02
C PRO A 35 -17.11 3.18 8.15
N PRO A 36 -16.61 2.93 9.37
CA PRO A 36 -16.79 3.88 10.46
C PRO A 36 -16.11 5.21 10.13
N ILE A 37 -16.63 6.28 10.75
CA ILE A 37 -15.91 7.55 10.79
C ILE A 37 -14.66 7.35 11.64
N LEU A 38 -13.52 7.72 11.09
CA LEU A 38 -12.22 7.55 11.73
C LEU A 38 -11.99 8.67 12.76
N ASP A 39 -11.40 8.31 13.90
CA ASP A 39 -10.75 9.27 14.77
C ASP A 39 -9.39 9.63 14.16
N THR A 40 -9.32 10.77 13.48
CA THR A 40 -8.14 11.17 12.71
C THR A 40 -6.90 11.41 13.57
N GLU A 41 -7.05 11.83 14.83
CA GLU A 41 -5.92 11.99 15.74
C GLU A 41 -5.37 10.61 16.14
N TRP A 42 -6.27 9.70 16.51
CA TRP A 42 -5.92 8.34 16.89
C TRP A 42 -5.24 7.60 15.72
N GLU A 43 -5.83 7.66 14.52
CA GLU A 43 -5.29 7.08 13.29
C GLU A 43 -3.89 7.59 12.99
N ARG A 44 -3.70 8.91 13.05
CA ARG A 44 -2.41 9.54 12.74
C ARG A 44 -1.34 9.13 13.74
N SER A 45 -1.62 9.19 15.03
CA SER A 45 -0.68 8.76 16.08
C SER A 45 -0.26 7.30 15.92
N HIS A 46 -1.22 6.40 15.67
CA HIS A 46 -0.94 4.98 15.45
C HIS A 46 -0.21 4.71 14.13
N ALA A 47 -0.42 5.54 13.09
CA ALA A 47 0.34 5.47 11.84
C ALA A 47 1.83 5.74 12.07
N TYR A 48 2.19 6.77 12.85
CA TYR A 48 3.60 7.04 13.21
C TYR A 48 4.23 5.85 13.91
N ASP A 49 3.56 5.31 14.94
CA ASP A 49 4.06 4.18 15.72
C ASP A 49 4.18 2.89 14.91
N TYR A 50 3.19 2.63 14.05
CA TYR A 50 3.20 1.44 13.20
C TYR A 50 4.29 1.49 12.13
N LEU A 51 4.40 2.61 11.40
CA LEU A 51 5.44 2.82 10.40
C LEU A 51 6.84 2.68 11.02
N ASN A 52 7.08 3.37 12.14
CA ASN A 52 8.39 3.32 12.80
C ASN A 52 8.73 1.92 13.34
N ARG A 53 7.74 1.18 13.83
CA ARG A 53 7.93 -0.22 14.25
C ARG A 53 8.29 -1.13 13.07
N LEU A 54 7.66 -0.99 11.91
CA LEU A 54 8.02 -1.76 10.71
C LEU A 54 9.42 -1.39 10.22
N ARG A 55 9.75 -0.09 10.17
CA ARG A 55 11.09 0.41 9.83
C ARG A 55 12.16 -0.20 10.73
N GLN A 56 11.99 -0.13 12.04
CA GLN A 56 12.96 -0.67 13.00
C GLN A 56 13.16 -2.17 12.86
N LYS A 57 12.08 -2.94 12.71
CA LYS A 57 12.16 -4.39 12.51
C LYS A 57 12.83 -4.77 11.18
N ALA A 58 12.71 -3.93 10.16
CA ALA A 58 13.44 -4.07 8.90
C ALA A 58 14.92 -3.65 8.98
N GLY A 59 15.34 -3.02 10.09
CA GLY A 59 16.72 -2.56 10.31
C GLY A 59 16.96 -1.07 10.00
N MET A 60 15.91 -0.27 9.96
CA MET A 60 15.97 1.18 9.73
C MET A 60 15.84 1.95 11.05
N SER A 61 16.35 3.17 11.07
CA SER A 61 16.09 4.17 12.10
C SER A 61 14.63 4.62 12.09
N LYS A 62 14.17 5.12 13.24
CA LYS A 62 12.87 5.79 13.33
C LYS A 62 12.91 7.12 12.57
N LEU A 63 11.81 7.45 11.90
CA LEU A 63 11.53 8.78 11.40
C LEU A 63 11.02 9.65 12.54
N LEU A 64 11.58 10.84 12.66
CA LEU A 64 11.18 11.85 13.63
C LEU A 64 9.98 12.64 13.12
N TYR A 65 9.07 12.98 14.02
CA TYR A 65 7.93 13.85 13.70
C TYR A 65 8.42 15.22 13.21
N ASN A 66 7.89 15.68 12.08
CA ASN A 66 8.11 17.03 11.59
C ASN A 66 6.78 17.72 11.24
N ARG A 67 6.41 18.73 12.04
CA ARG A 67 5.17 19.50 11.89
C ARG A 67 5.02 20.18 10.52
N THR A 68 6.13 20.60 9.92
CA THR A 68 6.11 21.27 8.61
C THR A 68 5.76 20.29 7.49
N LEU A 69 6.35 19.09 7.53
CA LEU A 69 5.98 18.00 6.61
C LEU A 69 4.54 17.55 6.86
N GLU A 70 4.08 17.49 8.11
CA GLU A 70 2.70 17.09 8.43
C GLU A 70 1.68 18.10 7.88
N ARG A 71 2.01 19.40 7.95
CA ARG A 71 1.19 20.44 7.31
C ARG A 71 1.12 20.24 5.79
N ALA A 72 2.22 19.90 5.14
CA ALA A 72 2.21 19.61 3.69
C ALA A 72 1.35 18.37 3.38
N ALA A 73 1.50 17.31 4.18
CA ALA A 73 0.71 16.09 4.06
C ALA A 73 -0.80 16.36 4.27
N GLN A 74 -1.18 17.18 5.26
CA GLN A 74 -2.57 17.58 5.50
C GLN A 74 -3.14 18.35 4.31
N ASN A 75 -2.42 19.36 3.82
CA ASN A 75 -2.86 20.15 2.67
C ASN A 75 -3.13 19.26 1.45
N HIS A 76 -2.26 18.27 1.21
CA HIS A 76 -2.43 17.33 0.11
C HIS A 76 -3.58 16.36 0.34
N ALA A 77 -3.75 15.83 1.55
CA ALA A 77 -4.89 14.97 1.89
C ALA A 77 -6.24 15.71 1.70
N ASP A 78 -6.31 16.98 2.11
CA ASP A 78 -7.48 17.84 1.91
C ASP A 78 -7.75 18.06 0.42
N TYR A 79 -6.70 18.33 -0.37
CA TYR A 79 -6.79 18.44 -1.82
C TYR A 79 -7.37 17.19 -2.47
N LEU A 80 -6.85 16.00 -2.12
CA LEU A 80 -7.28 14.74 -2.72
C LEU A 80 -8.75 14.44 -2.45
N ILE A 81 -9.20 14.63 -1.20
CA ILE A 81 -10.59 14.40 -0.80
C ILE A 81 -11.53 15.44 -1.43
N ALA A 82 -11.21 16.74 -1.33
CA ALA A 82 -12.05 17.81 -1.88
C ALA A 82 -12.26 17.68 -3.38
N ASN A 83 -11.26 17.18 -4.11
CA ASN A 83 -11.27 17.09 -5.56
C ASN A 83 -11.56 15.69 -6.11
N ARG A 84 -11.77 14.69 -5.24
CA ARG A 84 -11.97 13.28 -5.61
C ARG A 84 -10.85 12.76 -6.50
N LYS A 85 -9.61 13.10 -6.15
CA LYS A 85 -8.39 12.73 -6.86
C LYS A 85 -7.59 11.69 -6.07
N ILE A 86 -6.74 10.97 -6.78
CA ILE A 86 -5.74 10.05 -6.22
C ILE A 86 -4.40 10.33 -6.89
N GLY A 87 -3.30 10.05 -6.18
CA GLY A 87 -1.93 10.20 -6.68
C GLY A 87 -1.21 11.42 -6.11
N HIS A 88 -0.02 11.71 -6.65
CA HIS A 88 0.96 12.61 -6.06
C HIS A 88 0.87 14.09 -6.51
N TYR A 89 0.05 14.40 -7.51
CA TYR A 89 0.07 15.69 -8.19
C TYR A 89 -1.22 16.48 -8.00
N GLU A 90 -1.09 17.81 -7.93
CA GLU A 90 -2.20 18.75 -7.80
C GLU A 90 -2.35 19.63 -9.04
N ASP A 91 -3.59 19.98 -9.37
CA ASP A 91 -3.95 20.96 -10.39
C ASP A 91 -4.19 22.34 -9.74
N ALA A 92 -3.47 23.36 -10.21
CA ALA A 92 -3.55 24.74 -9.74
C ALA A 92 -4.94 25.39 -9.89
N LYS A 93 -5.82 24.82 -10.70
CA LYS A 93 -7.19 25.33 -10.91
C LYS A 93 -8.20 24.81 -9.89
N LEU A 94 -7.80 23.85 -9.06
CA LEU A 94 -8.69 23.17 -8.12
C LEU A 94 -8.54 23.71 -6.70
N PRO A 95 -9.63 23.73 -5.90
CA PRO A 95 -9.58 24.19 -4.51
C PRO A 95 -8.59 23.36 -3.69
N HIS A 96 -8.08 23.95 -2.61
CA HIS A 96 -7.05 23.37 -1.73
C HIS A 96 -5.68 23.15 -2.40
N PHE A 97 -5.44 23.70 -3.59
CA PHE A 97 -4.11 23.65 -4.21
C PHE A 97 -3.05 24.26 -3.30
N SER A 98 -1.98 23.50 -3.07
CA SER A 98 -0.82 23.88 -2.26
C SER A 98 0.51 23.72 -3.01
N GLY A 99 0.53 22.98 -4.13
CA GLY A 99 1.69 22.83 -4.99
C GLY A 99 1.57 21.64 -5.95
N TYR A 100 2.10 21.77 -7.17
CA TYR A 100 1.91 20.77 -8.24
C TYR A 100 2.44 19.38 -7.88
N LYS A 101 3.60 19.29 -7.22
CA LYS A 101 4.29 18.04 -6.83
C LYS A 101 4.73 18.11 -5.36
N PRO A 102 5.15 16.99 -4.73
CA PRO A 102 5.51 16.96 -3.30
C PRO A 102 6.53 18.03 -2.91
N SER A 103 7.59 18.19 -3.71
CA SER A 103 8.63 19.19 -3.46
C SER A 103 8.11 20.64 -3.46
N ASP A 104 7.04 20.94 -4.19
CA ASP A 104 6.47 22.29 -4.22
C ASP A 104 5.59 22.53 -2.98
N ARG A 105 4.83 21.51 -2.58
CA ARG A 105 3.96 21.54 -1.40
C ARG A 105 4.73 21.68 -0.10
N VAL A 106 5.81 20.92 0.09
CA VAL A 106 6.64 21.05 1.30
C VAL A 106 7.29 22.43 1.38
N ILE A 107 7.71 23.02 0.25
CA ILE A 107 8.26 24.39 0.20
C ILE A 107 7.18 25.45 0.50
N ALA A 108 5.96 25.28 -0.02
CA ALA A 108 4.82 26.14 0.30
C ALA A 108 4.44 26.05 1.78
N ALA A 109 4.52 24.84 2.35
CA ALA A 109 4.38 24.59 3.78
C ALA A 109 5.58 25.06 4.60
N GLY A 110 6.65 25.61 4.00
CA GLY A 110 7.78 26.21 4.73
C GLY A 110 8.95 25.26 5.05
N TYR A 111 8.95 24.03 4.52
CA TYR A 111 10.14 23.18 4.54
C TYR A 111 11.22 23.82 3.67
N ARG A 112 12.50 23.72 4.07
CA ARG A 112 13.57 24.48 3.41
C ARG A 112 14.22 23.77 2.23
N THR A 113 13.97 22.47 2.04
CA THR A 113 14.54 21.68 0.94
C THR A 113 13.45 21.06 0.06
N ARG A 114 13.79 20.84 -1.20
CA ARG A 114 12.97 20.13 -2.20
C ARG A 114 13.21 18.61 -2.19
N LEU A 115 14.20 18.14 -1.44
CA LEU A 115 14.52 16.72 -1.35
C LEU A 115 13.60 16.07 -0.32
N VAL A 116 12.51 15.52 -0.83
CA VAL A 116 11.51 14.78 -0.07
C VAL A 116 11.10 13.51 -0.80
N VAL A 117 10.61 12.55 -0.04
CA VAL A 117 9.96 11.34 -0.54
C VAL A 117 8.51 11.39 -0.07
N GLU A 118 7.57 11.12 -0.96
CA GLU A 118 6.15 11.03 -0.61
C GLU A 118 5.65 9.61 -0.82
N ASN A 119 4.90 9.10 0.15
CA ASN A 119 3.96 8.01 -0.08
C ASN A 119 2.52 8.52 0.10
N VAL A 120 1.60 8.01 -0.73
CA VAL A 120 0.19 8.34 -0.66
C VAL A 120 -0.65 7.08 -0.85
N SER A 121 -1.66 6.87 -0.01
CA SER A 121 -2.69 5.85 -0.24
C SER A 121 -4.08 6.48 -0.25
N SER A 122 -5.00 5.83 -0.95
CA SER A 122 -6.38 6.30 -1.07
C SER A 122 -7.36 5.16 -0.86
N ASN A 123 -8.50 5.47 -0.24
CA ASN A 123 -9.56 4.51 0.12
C ASN A 123 -9.07 3.36 1.00
N SER A 124 -8.03 3.61 1.81
CA SER A 124 -7.56 2.68 2.84
C SER A 124 -8.54 2.69 4.02
N LEU A 125 -8.80 1.52 4.58
CA LEU A 125 -9.78 1.38 5.68
C LEU A 125 -9.30 2.06 6.97
N ASP A 126 -8.01 1.91 7.28
CA ASP A 126 -7.35 2.46 8.46
C ASP A 126 -5.84 2.65 8.18
N TYR A 127 -5.09 3.13 9.18
CA TYR A 127 -3.65 3.34 9.10
C TYR A 127 -2.87 2.05 8.79
N ARG A 128 -3.36 0.88 9.23
CA ARG A 128 -2.68 -0.40 8.97
C ARG A 128 -2.87 -0.82 7.53
N ASP A 129 -4.08 -0.72 7.01
CA ASP A 129 -4.38 -1.00 5.62
C ASP A 129 -3.60 -0.07 4.68
N SER A 130 -3.52 1.22 5.03
CA SER A 130 -2.67 2.19 4.32
C SER A 130 -1.21 1.77 4.29
N ILE A 131 -0.61 1.54 5.47
CA ILE A 131 0.83 1.23 5.58
C ILE A 131 1.14 -0.15 5.00
N ASP A 132 0.34 -1.19 5.29
CA ASP A 132 0.55 -2.54 4.76
C ASP A 132 0.42 -2.58 3.23
N GLY A 133 -0.55 -1.83 2.67
CA GLY A 133 -0.72 -1.67 1.23
C GLY A 133 0.50 -1.01 0.57
N LEU A 134 0.98 0.10 1.16
CA LEU A 134 2.18 0.80 0.71
C LEU A 134 3.46 -0.03 0.91
N PHE A 135 3.52 -0.91 1.91
CA PHE A 135 4.60 -1.89 2.04
C PHE A 135 4.44 -3.05 1.05
N SER A 136 3.26 -3.35 0.51
CA SER A 136 3.11 -4.33 -0.58
C SER A 136 3.59 -3.75 -1.92
N ALA A 137 3.30 -2.47 -2.16
CA ALA A 137 3.74 -1.68 -3.32
C ALA A 137 5.27 -1.41 -3.25
N ILE A 138 6.03 -1.87 -4.25
CA ILE A 138 7.49 -1.96 -4.11
C ILE A 138 8.21 -0.61 -4.14
N TYR A 139 7.74 0.36 -4.93
CA TYR A 139 8.34 1.69 -4.97
C TYR A 139 8.02 2.44 -3.67
N HIS A 140 6.78 2.35 -3.20
CA HIS A 140 6.37 2.95 -1.93
C HIS A 140 7.10 2.34 -0.74
N ARG A 141 7.30 1.02 -0.73
CA ARG A 141 8.13 0.33 0.26
C ARG A 141 9.55 0.89 0.27
N PHE A 142 10.18 1.06 -0.89
CA PHE A 142 11.52 1.66 -0.96
C PHE A 142 11.53 3.12 -0.52
N GLY A 143 10.45 3.87 -0.75
CA GLY A 143 10.27 5.20 -0.16
C GLY A 143 10.26 5.17 1.37
N PHE A 144 9.46 4.28 1.98
CA PHE A 144 9.42 4.11 3.44
C PHE A 144 10.69 3.53 4.04
N LEU A 145 11.57 2.93 3.24
CA LEU A 145 12.81 2.30 3.68
C LEU A 145 14.03 2.99 3.05
N ASP A 146 13.90 4.24 2.60
CA ASP A 146 15.02 5.01 2.07
C ASP A 146 16.04 5.30 3.19
N PHE A 147 17.32 4.98 2.92
CA PHE A 147 18.42 5.17 3.88
C PHE A 147 18.72 6.63 4.21
N GLN A 148 18.24 7.59 3.42
CA GLN A 148 18.55 9.01 3.58
C GLN A 148 17.56 9.75 4.46
N ILE A 149 16.30 9.30 4.53
CA ILE A 149 15.24 9.99 5.27
C ILE A 149 15.32 9.71 6.78
N ASP A 150 15.05 10.73 7.58
CA ASP A 150 15.07 10.70 9.05
C ASP A 150 13.91 11.48 9.69
N GLU A 151 13.07 12.13 8.90
CA GLU A 151 11.87 12.84 9.36
C GLU A 151 10.64 12.44 8.56
N VAL A 152 9.45 12.54 9.17
CA VAL A 152 8.17 12.35 8.50
C VAL A 152 7.08 13.23 9.08
N GLY A 153 6.20 13.69 8.20
CA GLY A 153 4.88 14.21 8.52
C GLY A 153 3.82 13.29 7.91
N ILE A 154 2.90 12.81 8.75
CA ILE A 154 1.81 11.91 8.34
C ILE A 154 0.51 12.65 8.56
N SER A 155 -0.36 12.68 7.56
CA SER A 155 -1.74 13.10 7.79
C SER A 155 -2.75 12.27 7.01
N LEU A 156 -4.01 12.36 7.45
CA LEU A 156 -5.14 11.75 6.78
C LEU A 156 -6.34 12.70 6.68
N ARG A 157 -7.13 12.51 5.62
CA ARG A 157 -8.47 13.11 5.48
C ARG A 157 -9.46 12.03 5.04
N GLN A 158 -10.64 12.03 5.64
CA GLN A 158 -11.78 11.19 5.26
C GLN A 158 -12.92 12.08 4.76
N ASP A 159 -13.64 11.64 3.73
CA ASP A 159 -14.83 12.33 3.25
C ASP A 159 -15.99 12.10 4.25
N GLU A 160 -16.59 13.21 4.71
CA GLU A 160 -17.67 13.19 5.71
C GLU A 160 -18.98 12.56 5.19
N LYS A 161 -19.20 12.55 3.87
CA LYS A 161 -20.40 12.00 3.21
C LYS A 161 -20.18 10.59 2.69
N ASP A 162 -18.94 10.21 2.44
CA ASP A 162 -18.54 8.92 1.89
C ASP A 162 -17.32 8.37 2.64
N PRO A 163 -17.53 7.76 3.84
CA PRO A 163 -16.45 7.32 4.72
C PRO A 163 -15.49 6.29 4.09
N ALA A 164 -15.84 5.69 2.96
CA ALA A 164 -14.94 4.82 2.19
C ALA A 164 -13.84 5.61 1.46
N LYS A 165 -13.97 6.93 1.33
CA LYS A 165 -12.95 7.80 0.74
C LYS A 165 -12.06 8.37 1.82
N THR A 166 -10.83 7.87 1.82
CA THR A 166 -9.74 8.34 2.67
C THR A 166 -8.54 8.70 1.81
N ALA A 167 -7.71 9.60 2.29
CA ALA A 167 -6.39 9.89 1.73
C ALA A 167 -5.39 9.94 2.88
N TYR A 168 -4.38 9.06 2.87
CA TYR A 168 -3.25 9.09 3.79
C TYR A 168 -2.03 9.58 3.03
N VAL A 169 -1.32 10.56 3.59
CA VAL A 169 -0.14 11.18 2.97
C VAL A 169 1.02 11.14 3.96
N TYR A 170 2.18 10.73 3.48
CA TYR A 170 3.42 10.59 4.23
C TYR A 170 4.52 11.38 3.53
N GLU A 171 4.79 12.59 4.02
CA GLU A 171 5.87 13.44 3.50
C GLU A 171 7.13 13.19 4.34
N MET A 172 8.20 12.72 3.71
CA MET A 172 9.43 12.29 4.37
C MET A 172 10.63 13.12 3.92
N GLY A 173 11.45 13.54 4.87
CA GLY A 173 12.52 14.52 4.66
C GLY A 173 13.88 14.09 5.19
N ILE A 174 14.86 14.96 4.98
CA ILE A 174 16.26 14.79 5.42
C ILE A 174 16.65 16.01 6.27
N TYR A 175 16.61 15.85 7.60
CA TYR A 175 16.83 16.90 8.59
C TYR A 175 18.11 17.70 8.34
N GLU A 176 19.23 17.00 8.11
CA GLU A 176 20.53 17.66 7.91
C GLU A 176 20.58 18.52 6.64
N VAL A 177 19.87 18.14 5.57
CA VAL A 177 19.79 18.95 4.35
C VAL A 177 18.90 20.17 4.59
N GLU A 178 17.77 19.98 5.27
CA GLU A 178 16.86 21.05 5.68
C GLU A 178 17.60 22.12 6.52
N ALA A 179 18.43 21.68 7.47
CA ALA A 179 19.24 22.55 8.32
C ALA A 179 20.30 23.31 7.51
N LEU A 180 20.93 22.68 6.51
CA LEU A 180 21.89 23.35 5.62
C LEU A 180 21.24 24.41 4.73
N CYS A 181 19.97 24.25 4.37
CA CYS A 181 19.20 25.25 3.64
C CYS A 181 18.80 26.46 4.51
N GLY A 182 18.93 26.37 5.84
CA GLY A 182 18.73 27.50 6.77
C GLY A 182 20.00 28.29 7.08
N LYS A 183 21.17 27.85 6.61
CA LYS A 183 22.46 28.52 6.86
C LYS A 183 22.77 29.57 5.78
N LYS A 184 23.88 30.32 5.93
CA LYS A 184 24.39 31.20 4.88
C LYS A 184 24.75 30.39 3.62
N SER A 185 24.37 30.88 2.44
CA SER A 185 24.74 30.30 1.15
C SER A 185 26.27 30.25 0.99
N TYR A 186 26.77 29.14 0.44
CA TYR A 186 28.19 28.93 0.22
C TYR A 186 28.71 29.83 -0.92
N ASP A 187 29.70 30.67 -0.60
CA ASP A 187 30.34 31.63 -1.50
C ASP A 187 31.82 31.29 -1.79
N GLY A 188 32.34 30.20 -1.22
CA GLY A 188 33.73 29.78 -1.38
C GLY A 188 34.04 29.03 -2.70
N PRO A 189 35.33 28.81 -3.00
CA PRO A 189 35.76 28.06 -4.18
C PRO A 189 35.42 26.57 -4.07
N GLY A 190 35.30 25.88 -5.22
CA GLY A 190 35.11 24.43 -5.31
C GLY A 190 33.66 23.99 -5.56
N GLU A 191 33.42 22.68 -5.47
CA GLU A 191 32.14 22.08 -5.81
C GLU A 191 31.04 22.38 -4.78
N TYR A 192 29.83 22.63 -5.29
CA TYR A 192 28.64 22.87 -4.49
C TYR A 192 27.39 22.23 -5.13
N ALA A 193 26.40 21.94 -4.30
CA ALA A 193 25.05 21.59 -4.72
C ALA A 193 24.17 22.86 -4.72
N PHE A 194 23.29 22.99 -5.70
CA PHE A 194 22.30 24.07 -5.84
C PHE A 194 20.98 23.48 -6.33
N LYS A 195 19.89 24.27 -6.38
CA LYS A 195 18.51 23.79 -6.64
C LYS A 195 17.94 22.79 -5.61
N VAL A 196 18.63 22.59 -4.49
CA VAL A 196 18.21 21.70 -3.39
C VAL A 196 17.28 22.42 -2.42
N CYS A 197 17.50 23.71 -2.17
CA CYS A 197 16.79 24.49 -1.17
C CYS A 197 15.59 25.24 -1.74
N LYS A 198 14.82 25.91 -0.86
CA LYS A 198 13.73 26.84 -1.23
C LYS A 198 14.20 27.85 -2.27
N ASP A 199 15.29 28.54 -1.97
CA ASP A 199 16.03 29.36 -2.92
C ASP A 199 16.86 28.46 -3.84
N LEU A 200 16.63 28.57 -5.15
CA LEU A 200 17.29 27.78 -6.17
C LEU A 200 18.76 28.16 -6.37
N LEU A 201 19.14 29.38 -5.98
CA LEU A 201 20.51 29.89 -6.05
C LEU A 201 21.32 29.60 -4.78
N HIS A 202 20.68 29.15 -3.70
CA HIS A 202 21.37 28.75 -2.48
C HIS A 202 22.34 27.61 -2.75
N ARG A 203 23.59 27.80 -2.36
CA ARG A 203 24.68 26.85 -2.58
C ARG A 203 25.02 26.15 -1.26
N ILE A 204 25.14 24.83 -1.33
CA ILE A 204 25.64 24.01 -0.21
C ILE A 204 26.97 23.39 -0.67
N LYS A 205 28.05 23.59 0.10
CA LYS A 205 29.35 22.96 -0.19
C LYS A 205 29.20 21.45 -0.38
N ALA A 206 29.73 20.89 -1.47
CA ALA A 206 29.46 19.50 -1.87
C ALA A 206 29.79 18.47 -0.77
N LYS A 207 30.89 18.66 -0.03
CA LYS A 207 31.28 17.80 1.10
C LYS A 207 30.25 17.82 2.23
N ALA A 208 29.69 18.99 2.55
CA ALA A 208 28.67 19.13 3.59
C ALA A 208 27.35 18.48 3.14
N PHE A 209 26.95 18.72 1.88
CA PHE A 209 25.76 18.11 1.30
C PHE A 209 25.85 16.57 1.27
N LYS A 210 26.97 16.02 0.80
CA LYS A 210 27.20 14.57 0.81
C LYS A 210 27.24 14.00 2.24
N LYS A 211 27.78 14.73 3.21
CA LYS A 211 27.72 14.31 4.63
C LYS A 211 26.27 14.25 5.12
N ALA A 212 25.47 15.28 4.84
CA ALA A 212 24.06 15.35 5.22
C ALA A 212 23.24 14.18 4.65
N LEU A 213 23.34 13.92 3.33
CA LEU A 213 22.65 12.79 2.69
C LEU A 213 23.00 11.41 3.27
N ASN A 214 24.18 11.27 3.88
CA ASN A 214 24.65 10.00 4.44
C ASN A 214 24.55 9.93 5.97
N ALA A 215 24.03 10.97 6.63
CA ALA A 215 23.97 11.04 8.08
C ALA A 215 23.08 9.91 8.65
N CYS A 216 21.86 9.78 8.13
CA CYS A 216 20.94 8.71 8.53
C CYS A 216 21.41 7.32 8.06
N ALA A 217 22.00 7.23 6.86
CA ALA A 217 22.46 5.97 6.30
C ALA A 217 23.50 5.25 7.18
N LEU A 218 24.23 5.97 8.05
CA LEU A 218 25.21 5.39 8.98
C LEU A 218 24.58 4.66 10.18
N VAL A 219 23.38 5.03 10.61
CA VAL A 219 22.69 4.40 11.75
C VAL A 219 21.78 3.25 11.32
N ASN A 220 21.48 3.16 10.02
CA ASN A 220 20.71 2.08 9.43
C ASN A 220 21.55 0.80 9.26
N HIS A 221 20.90 -0.36 9.25
CA HIS A 221 21.57 -1.64 9.01
C HIS A 221 22.24 -1.68 7.63
N LYS A 222 23.31 -2.48 7.52
CA LYS A 222 24.00 -2.71 6.25
C LYS A 222 23.10 -3.35 5.19
N MET A 223 22.14 -4.19 5.61
CA MET A 223 21.22 -4.91 4.75
C MET A 223 19.83 -4.86 5.38
N VAL A 224 18.86 -4.41 4.60
CA VAL A 224 17.45 -4.26 4.99
C VAL A 224 16.63 -5.29 4.24
N LEU A 225 15.77 -6.00 4.97
CA LEU A 225 14.95 -7.09 4.45
C LEU A 225 13.48 -6.75 4.65
N TYR A 226 12.66 -7.04 3.65
CA TYR A 226 11.21 -6.99 3.81
C TYR A 226 10.52 -8.08 2.99
N PRO A 227 9.63 -8.93 3.55
CA PRO A 227 9.34 -9.05 4.97
C PRO A 227 10.61 -9.29 5.80
N TYR A 228 10.65 -8.71 7.00
CA TYR A 228 11.80 -8.86 7.89
C TYR A 228 11.84 -10.26 8.52
N GLU A 229 12.95 -10.59 9.17
CA GLU A 229 13.18 -11.90 9.77
C GLU A 229 12.13 -12.21 10.85
N GLU A 230 11.46 -13.35 10.71
CA GLU A 230 10.34 -13.82 11.53
C GLU A 230 9.13 -12.87 11.56
N GLN A 231 8.94 -12.05 10.51
CA GLN A 231 7.74 -11.24 10.37
C GLN A 231 6.50 -12.12 10.27
N THR A 232 5.49 -11.83 11.09
CA THR A 232 4.15 -12.41 11.00
C THR A 232 3.18 -11.40 10.39
N ASN A 233 1.97 -11.84 10.08
CA ASN A 233 0.90 -10.99 9.54
C ASN A 233 1.23 -10.33 8.18
N VAL A 234 2.06 -10.97 7.36
CA VAL A 234 2.39 -10.47 6.03
C VAL A 234 1.19 -10.67 5.08
N PRO A 235 0.74 -9.64 4.34
CA PRO A 235 -0.25 -9.85 3.29
C PRO A 235 0.25 -10.89 2.26
N PRO A 236 -0.60 -11.74 1.69
CA PRO A 236 -0.16 -12.81 0.78
C PRO A 236 0.04 -12.34 -0.66
N ALA A 237 -0.45 -11.15 -1.00
CA ALA A 237 -0.61 -10.71 -2.37
C ALA A 237 -0.10 -9.28 -2.60
N PHE A 238 0.31 -9.05 -3.84
CA PHE A 238 0.45 -7.74 -4.46
C PHE A 238 -0.66 -7.58 -5.50
N TYR A 239 -1.16 -6.35 -5.65
CA TYR A 239 -2.26 -6.04 -6.55
C TYR A 239 -1.84 -5.05 -7.63
N ASP A 240 -1.92 -3.76 -7.31
CA ASP A 240 -1.63 -2.70 -8.27
C ASP A 240 -0.77 -1.64 -7.56
N GLU A 241 0.08 -0.98 -8.35
CA GLU A 241 0.88 0.18 -7.95
C GLU A 241 0.97 1.12 -9.16
N LEU A 242 1.13 2.42 -8.90
CA LEU A 242 1.33 3.41 -9.95
C LEU A 242 2.64 4.18 -9.67
N PRO A 243 3.65 4.08 -10.57
CA PRO A 243 3.67 3.27 -11.79
C PRO A 243 3.71 1.75 -11.51
N ASP A 244 3.37 0.93 -12.50
CA ASP A 244 3.25 -0.54 -12.31
C ASP A 244 4.61 -1.26 -12.42
N PRO A 245 5.14 -1.89 -11.35
CA PRO A 245 6.39 -2.66 -11.37
C PRO A 245 6.27 -4.02 -12.06
N LEU A 246 5.05 -4.58 -12.19
CA LEU A 246 4.83 -5.91 -12.71
C LEU A 246 3.73 -5.93 -13.81
N PRO A 247 3.98 -5.31 -14.97
CA PRO A 247 3.01 -5.29 -16.07
C PRO A 247 2.52 -6.70 -16.46
N GLY A 248 1.22 -6.83 -16.66
CA GLY A 248 0.55 -8.09 -17.00
C GLY A 248 0.04 -8.88 -15.80
N TYR A 249 0.14 -8.35 -14.58
CA TYR A 249 -0.36 -8.97 -13.36
C TYR A 249 -1.14 -7.95 -12.52
N ARG A 250 -2.47 -8.14 -12.39
CA ARG A 250 -3.30 -7.40 -11.43
C ARG A 250 -3.35 -8.06 -10.05
N VAL A 251 -2.93 -9.32 -9.97
CA VAL A 251 -2.72 -10.04 -8.72
C VAL A 251 -1.50 -10.95 -8.85
N SER A 252 -0.59 -10.83 -7.89
CA SER A 252 0.58 -11.70 -7.74
C SER A 252 0.85 -11.96 -6.25
N GLY A 253 1.94 -12.65 -5.94
CA GLY A 253 2.38 -12.86 -4.55
C GLY A 253 3.04 -11.62 -3.97
N PHE A 254 2.99 -11.52 -2.64
CA PHE A 254 3.64 -10.42 -1.91
C PHE A 254 5.14 -10.34 -2.26
N PRO A 255 5.65 -9.17 -2.71
CA PRO A 255 7.04 -9.07 -3.12
C PRO A 255 7.96 -9.12 -1.91
N ILE A 256 9.09 -9.79 -2.07
CA ILE A 256 10.17 -9.86 -1.08
C ILE A 256 11.30 -8.97 -1.58
N SER A 257 11.75 -8.03 -0.76
CA SER A 257 12.77 -7.06 -1.13
C SER A 257 14.00 -7.13 -0.24
N VAL A 258 15.14 -6.82 -0.84
CA VAL A 258 16.41 -6.67 -0.16
C VAL A 258 17.04 -5.36 -0.62
N GLN A 259 17.51 -4.57 0.34
CA GLN A 259 18.29 -3.38 0.06
C GLN A 259 19.67 -3.50 0.72
N PHE A 260 20.72 -3.21 -0.02
CA PHE A 260 22.07 -3.09 0.52
C PHE A 260 22.42 -1.63 0.68
N ASN A 261 22.76 -1.25 1.90
CA ASN A 261 23.06 0.13 2.24
C ASN A 261 24.37 0.56 1.53
N PRO A 262 24.31 1.54 0.61
CA PRO A 262 25.47 1.98 -0.16
C PRO A 262 26.55 2.62 0.72
N ARG A 263 26.23 2.97 1.97
CA ARG A 263 27.22 3.47 2.93
C ARG A 263 28.24 2.41 3.32
N PHE A 264 27.84 1.14 3.34
CA PHE A 264 28.67 0.01 3.78
C PHE A 264 29.17 -0.86 2.63
N PHE A 265 28.49 -0.83 1.49
CA PHE A 265 28.83 -1.66 0.34
C PHE A 265 29.25 -0.83 -0.87
N ARG A 266 30.45 -1.12 -1.42
CA ARG A 266 30.94 -0.47 -2.65
C ARG A 266 30.51 -1.22 -3.90
N TYR A 267 30.44 -2.54 -3.82
CA TYR A 267 30.00 -3.41 -4.91
C TYR A 267 29.19 -4.58 -4.35
N VAL A 268 27.96 -4.73 -4.84
CA VAL A 268 27.10 -5.88 -4.56
C VAL A 268 26.65 -6.46 -5.89
N ARG A 269 26.72 -7.79 -6.00
CA ARG A 269 26.13 -8.56 -7.10
C ARG A 269 25.26 -9.66 -6.54
N LEU A 270 23.98 -9.62 -6.87
CA LEU A 270 23.05 -10.71 -6.58
C LEU A 270 23.44 -11.94 -7.41
N LEU A 271 23.52 -13.11 -6.76
CA LEU A 271 23.81 -14.39 -7.41
C LEU A 271 22.56 -15.27 -7.50
N SER A 272 21.76 -15.30 -6.44
CA SER A 272 20.46 -15.99 -6.44
C SER A 272 19.52 -15.36 -5.42
N PHE A 273 18.22 -15.39 -5.71
CA PHE A 273 17.15 -14.97 -4.81
C PHE A 273 16.01 -15.96 -5.01
N ARG A 274 15.69 -16.73 -3.97
CA ARG A 274 14.77 -17.87 -4.04
C ARG A 274 13.79 -17.83 -2.87
N LEU A 275 12.59 -18.32 -3.12
CA LEU A 275 11.52 -18.41 -2.13
C LEU A 275 11.07 -19.87 -2.00
N PHE A 276 10.88 -20.32 -0.76
CA PHE A 276 10.44 -21.68 -0.46
C PHE A 276 9.23 -21.62 0.46
N LYS A 277 8.26 -22.48 0.20
CA LYS A 277 7.12 -22.73 1.07
C LYS A 277 7.53 -23.63 2.24
N GLU A 278 6.74 -23.63 3.30
CA GLU A 278 6.79 -24.62 4.37
C GLU A 278 6.86 -26.05 3.80
N GLY A 279 7.72 -26.90 4.37
CA GLY A 279 8.03 -28.22 3.83
C GLY A 279 9.18 -28.25 2.80
N GLY A 280 9.68 -27.10 2.36
CA GLY A 280 10.89 -26.98 1.53
C GLY A 280 10.65 -26.92 0.02
N GLU A 281 9.39 -26.89 -0.43
CA GLU A 281 9.03 -26.70 -1.83
C GLU A 281 9.46 -25.31 -2.30
N GLU A 282 10.19 -25.23 -3.41
CA GLU A 282 10.58 -23.95 -4.01
C GLU A 282 9.44 -23.37 -4.86
N ILE A 283 9.15 -22.09 -4.65
CA ILE A 283 8.29 -21.31 -5.55
C ILE A 283 9.13 -20.88 -6.75
N LYS A 284 8.98 -21.61 -7.86
CA LYS A 284 9.76 -21.38 -9.09
C LYS A 284 9.21 -20.25 -9.96
N GLU A 285 7.90 -20.05 -9.97
CA GLU A 285 7.23 -19.00 -10.75
C GLU A 285 7.43 -17.64 -10.08
N THR A 286 8.60 -17.04 -10.30
CA THR A 286 9.01 -15.77 -9.72
C THR A 286 9.64 -14.86 -10.77
N LYS A 287 9.60 -13.55 -10.54
CA LYS A 287 10.34 -12.54 -11.30
C LYS A 287 11.19 -11.73 -10.33
N ILE A 288 12.46 -11.59 -10.64
CA ILE A 288 13.38 -10.74 -9.86
C ILE A 288 13.54 -9.42 -10.61
N LEU A 289 13.40 -8.31 -9.88
CA LEU A 289 13.63 -6.95 -10.36
C LEU A 289 14.82 -6.32 -9.63
N ASP A 290 15.63 -5.58 -10.37
CA ASP A 290 16.67 -4.67 -9.92
C ASP A 290 16.65 -3.36 -10.74
N HIS A 291 17.59 -2.44 -10.47
CA HIS A 291 17.72 -1.16 -11.19
C HIS A 291 17.91 -1.24 -12.72
N LEU A 292 18.27 -2.40 -13.28
CA LEU A 292 18.43 -2.59 -14.73
C LEU A 292 17.18 -3.18 -15.36
N SER A 293 16.47 -4.04 -14.63
CA SER A 293 15.27 -4.74 -15.12
C SER A 293 13.95 -4.09 -14.74
N ASP A 294 13.97 -3.11 -13.83
CA ASP A 294 12.79 -2.36 -13.42
C ASP A 294 12.19 -1.60 -14.63
N PRO A 295 10.93 -1.88 -15.02
CA PRO A 295 10.30 -1.24 -16.17
C PRO A 295 10.15 0.27 -16.03
N ASN A 296 10.16 0.83 -14.81
CA ASN A 296 9.99 2.27 -14.58
C ASN A 296 11.28 2.98 -14.16
N GLY A 297 12.39 2.26 -13.97
CA GLY A 297 13.69 2.83 -13.63
C GLY A 297 13.75 3.58 -12.29
N LEU A 298 12.90 3.21 -11.34
CA LEU A 298 12.82 3.80 -10.00
C LEU A 298 13.69 3.06 -8.97
N PHE A 299 14.05 1.80 -9.22
CA PHE A 299 14.95 1.04 -8.34
C PHE A 299 16.34 1.66 -8.31
N LYS A 300 16.88 1.85 -7.11
CA LYS A 300 18.27 2.24 -6.92
C LYS A 300 19.19 1.04 -7.10
N LYS A 301 20.47 1.33 -7.36
CA LYS A 301 21.52 0.35 -7.71
C LYS A 301 21.57 -0.92 -6.82
N TYR A 302 21.23 -0.80 -5.53
CA TYR A 302 21.33 -1.86 -4.54
C TYR A 302 19.99 -2.28 -3.94
N GLU A 303 18.92 -2.03 -4.68
CA GLU A 303 17.56 -2.48 -4.37
C GLU A 303 17.20 -3.66 -5.28
N TYR A 304 16.66 -4.71 -4.68
CA TYR A 304 16.25 -5.93 -5.35
C TYR A 304 14.89 -6.36 -4.83
N ALA A 305 14.03 -6.87 -5.71
CA ALA A 305 12.73 -7.42 -5.35
C ALA A 305 12.48 -8.74 -6.06
N LEU A 306 11.95 -9.74 -5.35
CA LEU A 306 11.45 -11.00 -5.89
C LEU A 306 9.94 -10.99 -5.78
N PHE A 307 9.27 -11.04 -6.93
CA PHE A 307 7.83 -11.17 -7.07
C PHE A 307 7.47 -12.63 -7.33
N PRO A 308 6.76 -13.31 -6.42
CA PRO A 308 6.07 -14.55 -6.77
C PRO A 308 4.97 -14.23 -7.77
N LEU A 309 4.94 -14.91 -8.92
CA LEU A 309 3.95 -14.66 -9.98
C LEU A 309 2.57 -15.22 -9.65
N LYS A 310 2.49 -16.02 -8.59
CA LYS A 310 1.25 -16.51 -7.99
C LYS A 310 1.12 -15.98 -6.57
N ARG A 311 -0.10 -15.65 -6.20
CA ARG A 311 -0.47 -15.26 -4.84
C ARG A 311 0.00 -16.31 -3.83
N LEU A 312 0.56 -15.86 -2.70
CA LEU A 312 0.97 -16.74 -1.61
C LEU A 312 -0.25 -17.25 -0.84
N GLU A 313 -0.12 -18.41 -0.19
CA GLU A 313 -1.15 -18.96 0.68
C GLU A 313 -1.21 -18.22 2.03
N TRP A 314 -2.40 -18.11 2.60
CA TRP A 314 -2.64 -17.58 3.95
C TRP A 314 -2.03 -18.49 5.04
N GLY A 315 -1.73 -17.92 6.21
CA GLY A 315 -1.25 -18.63 7.40
C GLY A 315 0.05 -19.42 7.23
N THR A 316 0.72 -19.30 6.10
CA THR A 316 1.80 -20.19 5.66
C THR A 316 3.15 -19.56 5.95
N ARG A 317 4.10 -20.37 6.43
CA ARG A 317 5.48 -19.94 6.63
C ARG A 317 6.27 -20.07 5.33
N TYR A 318 7.04 -19.04 4.98
CA TYR A 318 7.94 -19.04 3.84
C TYR A 318 9.37 -18.83 4.29
N ARG A 319 10.30 -19.49 3.61
CA ARG A 319 11.74 -19.31 3.76
C ARG A 319 12.27 -18.58 2.54
N VAL A 320 13.03 -17.52 2.77
CA VAL A 320 13.74 -16.81 1.71
C VAL A 320 15.21 -17.20 1.77
N GLU A 321 15.82 -17.37 0.60
CA GLU A 321 17.26 -17.58 0.47
C GLU A 321 17.84 -16.62 -0.55
N ILE A 322 18.82 -15.83 -0.12
CA ILE A 322 19.58 -14.95 -0.98
C ILE A 322 21.05 -15.34 -0.94
N ARG A 323 21.68 -15.38 -2.12
CA ARG A 323 23.13 -15.50 -2.27
C ARG A 323 23.63 -14.30 -3.06
N TYR A 324 24.65 -13.63 -2.54
CA TYR A 324 25.21 -12.45 -3.18
C TYR A 324 26.72 -12.40 -2.99
N ARG A 325 27.40 -11.64 -3.85
CA ARG A 325 28.81 -11.29 -3.70
C ARG A 325 28.91 -9.82 -3.30
N ALA A 326 29.52 -9.55 -2.15
CA ALA A 326 29.79 -8.21 -1.66
C ALA A 326 31.25 -8.09 -1.24
N ASP A 327 31.94 -7.06 -1.74
CA ASP A 327 33.33 -6.75 -1.41
C ASP A 327 34.28 -7.98 -1.47
N GLY A 328 34.16 -8.78 -2.54
CA GLY A 328 34.97 -9.96 -2.80
C GLY A 328 34.54 -11.24 -2.09
N ARG A 329 33.56 -11.19 -1.18
CA ARG A 329 33.05 -12.37 -0.44
C ARG A 329 31.67 -12.79 -0.94
N THR A 330 31.46 -14.10 -1.06
CA THR A 330 30.12 -14.65 -1.32
C THR A 330 29.43 -14.98 0.00
N VAL A 331 28.24 -14.43 0.20
CA VAL A 331 27.44 -14.59 1.41
C VAL A 331 26.09 -15.21 1.04
N THR A 332 25.62 -16.13 1.87
CA THR A 332 24.27 -16.69 1.81
C THR A 332 23.52 -16.27 3.05
N LYS A 333 22.33 -15.65 2.89
CA LYS A 333 21.43 -15.33 4.00
C LYS A 333 20.11 -16.06 3.80
N ARG A 334 19.56 -16.58 4.90
CA ARG A 334 18.25 -17.24 4.97
C ARG A 334 17.46 -16.59 6.09
N TRP A 335 16.17 -16.39 5.87
CA TRP A 335 15.24 -15.94 6.89
C TRP A 335 13.84 -16.43 6.56
N TYR A 336 12.91 -16.26 7.49
CA TYR A 336 11.53 -16.69 7.33
C TYR A 336 10.56 -15.54 7.56
N PHE A 337 9.37 -15.66 7.01
CA PHE A 337 8.20 -14.86 7.35
C PHE A 337 6.94 -15.72 7.26
N ARG A 338 5.85 -15.25 7.85
CA ARG A 338 4.55 -15.94 7.83
C ARG A 338 3.47 -14.99 7.32
N THR A 339 2.69 -15.47 6.34
CA THR A 339 1.52 -14.72 5.88
C THR A 339 0.45 -14.67 6.96
N ARG A 340 -0.41 -13.65 6.90
CA ARG A 340 -1.50 -13.42 7.85
C ARG A 340 -2.36 -14.67 8.03
N MET A 341 -2.69 -14.92 9.29
CA MET A 341 -3.55 -16.00 9.74
C MET A 341 -4.84 -15.38 10.28
N PHE A 342 -5.93 -16.13 10.23
CA PHE A 342 -7.22 -15.74 10.78
C PHE A 342 -7.66 -16.80 11.78
N ASP A 343 -8.32 -16.37 12.85
CA ASP A 343 -8.96 -17.27 13.80
C ASP A 343 -10.30 -17.77 13.24
N GLU A 344 -10.93 -16.99 12.35
CA GLU A 344 -12.15 -17.39 11.65
C GLU A 344 -11.93 -18.55 10.67
N LYS A 345 -12.97 -19.37 10.50
CA LYS A 345 -12.98 -20.40 9.46
C LYS A 345 -12.80 -19.76 8.08
N MET A 346 -12.02 -20.42 7.23
CA MET A 346 -11.79 -19.99 5.84
C MET A 346 -12.18 -21.07 4.85
N ALA A 347 -13.03 -20.73 3.90
CA ALA A 347 -13.36 -21.56 2.75
C ALA A 347 -12.55 -21.10 1.52
N VAL A 348 -11.76 -22.01 0.94
CA VAL A 348 -10.95 -21.74 -0.26
C VAL A 348 -11.73 -22.15 -1.51
N LEU A 349 -12.06 -21.18 -2.35
CA LEU A 349 -12.93 -21.33 -3.51
C LEU A 349 -12.11 -21.32 -4.80
N GLN A 350 -12.03 -22.47 -5.46
CA GLN A 350 -11.26 -22.66 -6.71
C GLN A 350 -12.16 -22.78 -7.95
N HIS A 351 -13.43 -23.15 -7.77
CA HIS A 351 -14.36 -23.44 -8.86
C HIS A 351 -15.29 -22.26 -9.17
N ARG A 352 -15.85 -22.25 -10.39
CA ARG A 352 -16.86 -21.26 -10.82
C ARG A 352 -18.13 -21.33 -9.98
N LYS A 353 -18.52 -22.52 -9.56
CA LYS A 353 -19.63 -22.75 -8.65
C LYS A 353 -19.09 -23.49 -7.45
N SER A 354 -19.31 -22.92 -6.27
CA SER A 354 -18.87 -23.51 -5.02
C SER A 354 -20.05 -23.54 -4.05
N ARG A 355 -20.06 -24.54 -3.17
CA ARG A 355 -21.05 -24.66 -2.10
C ARG A 355 -20.30 -24.68 -0.79
N VAL A 356 -20.72 -23.81 0.13
CA VAL A 356 -20.02 -23.60 1.39
C VAL A 356 -21.05 -23.60 2.51
N LYS A 357 -20.78 -24.39 3.56
CA LYS A 357 -21.60 -24.38 4.78
C LYS A 357 -21.17 -23.24 5.68
N LEU A 358 -22.14 -22.59 6.32
CA LEU A 358 -21.91 -21.59 7.35
C LEU A 358 -22.93 -21.72 8.48
N HIS A 359 -22.58 -21.24 9.67
CA HIS A 359 -23.51 -21.09 10.77
C HIS A 359 -23.98 -19.64 10.86
N ALA A 360 -25.21 -19.44 11.35
CA ALA A 360 -25.72 -18.10 11.64
C ALA A 360 -24.87 -17.43 12.72
N ASP A 361 -24.66 -16.12 12.58
CA ASP A 361 -23.91 -15.29 13.53
C ASP A 361 -22.44 -15.71 13.77
N GLU A 362 -21.91 -16.68 13.00
CA GLU A 362 -20.49 -17.00 12.92
C GLU A 362 -19.85 -16.33 11.68
N PRO A 363 -18.76 -15.57 11.82
CA PRO A 363 -18.05 -15.01 10.68
C PRO A 363 -17.33 -16.10 9.88
N LEU A 364 -17.42 -16.02 8.56
CA LEU A 364 -16.76 -16.92 7.62
C LEU A 364 -15.93 -16.12 6.62
N ILE A 365 -14.70 -16.55 6.37
CA ILE A 365 -13.85 -15.99 5.33
C ILE A 365 -13.99 -16.81 4.06
N LEU A 366 -14.30 -16.14 2.95
CA LEU A 366 -14.31 -16.73 1.62
C LEU A 366 -13.09 -16.23 0.85
N TYR A 367 -12.15 -17.14 0.60
CA TYR A 367 -10.98 -16.85 -0.21
C TYR A 367 -11.16 -17.39 -1.63
N PHE A 368 -11.25 -16.49 -2.59
CA PHE A 368 -11.41 -16.80 -4.00
C PHE A 368 -10.03 -16.91 -4.65
N LYS A 369 -9.50 -18.14 -4.74
CA LYS A 369 -8.17 -18.38 -5.31
C LYS A 369 -8.12 -17.84 -6.75
N PRO A 370 -7.18 -16.92 -7.10
CA PRO A 370 -7.06 -16.40 -8.46
C PRO A 370 -6.78 -17.53 -9.45
N ARG A 371 -7.44 -17.50 -10.61
CA ARG A 371 -7.22 -18.48 -11.70
C ARG A 371 -6.34 -17.94 -12.82
N SER A 372 -6.16 -16.63 -12.89
CA SER A 372 -5.26 -15.95 -13.81
C SER A 372 -4.63 -14.74 -13.13
N PRO A 373 -3.56 -14.15 -13.70
CA PRO A 373 -2.94 -12.92 -13.24
C PRO A 373 -3.88 -11.71 -13.12
N ASP A 374 -5.03 -11.75 -13.79
CA ASP A 374 -6.03 -10.67 -13.82
C ASP A 374 -7.29 -10.96 -12.99
N ASP A 375 -7.36 -12.12 -12.33
CA ASP A 375 -8.54 -12.60 -11.62
C ASP A 375 -8.65 -11.95 -10.23
N ILE A 376 -9.15 -10.71 -10.22
CA ILE A 376 -9.58 -10.00 -9.01
C ILE A 376 -11.11 -10.07 -8.89
N LEU A 377 -11.62 -10.06 -7.66
CA LEU A 377 -13.07 -9.97 -7.43
C LEU A 377 -13.57 -8.60 -7.88
N GLY A 378 -14.51 -8.62 -8.82
CA GLY A 378 -15.30 -7.46 -9.18
C GLY A 378 -16.53 -7.31 -8.28
N ASP A 379 -17.59 -6.75 -8.85
CA ASP A 379 -18.85 -6.53 -8.14
C ASP A 379 -19.42 -7.84 -7.56
N ILE A 380 -19.88 -7.75 -6.32
CA ILE A 380 -20.53 -8.84 -5.60
C ILE A 380 -21.99 -8.47 -5.38
N ARG A 381 -22.90 -9.32 -5.86
CA ARG A 381 -24.34 -9.22 -5.58
C ARG A 381 -24.71 -10.26 -4.54
N TYR A 382 -25.35 -9.80 -3.47
CA TYR A 382 -25.68 -10.61 -2.30
C TYR A 382 -26.98 -10.15 -1.65
N SER A 383 -27.53 -10.99 -0.75
CA SER A 383 -28.73 -10.67 0.03
C SER A 383 -28.42 -9.68 1.15
N SER A 384 -29.33 -8.75 1.43
CA SER A 384 -29.19 -7.75 2.51
C SER A 384 -28.97 -8.31 3.92
N ARG A 385 -29.23 -9.61 4.14
CA ARG A 385 -28.96 -10.29 5.42
C ARG A 385 -27.49 -10.67 5.64
N ILE A 386 -26.67 -10.59 4.59
CA ILE A 386 -25.24 -10.87 4.67
C ILE A 386 -24.50 -9.56 4.88
N GLU A 387 -23.82 -9.44 6.02
CA GLU A 387 -22.81 -8.41 6.20
C GLU A 387 -21.53 -8.87 5.52
N LEU A 388 -20.95 -8.01 4.67
CA LEU A 388 -19.78 -8.34 3.87
C LEU A 388 -18.74 -7.23 4.03
N SER A 389 -17.50 -7.62 4.29
CA SER A 389 -16.34 -6.74 4.21
C SER A 389 -15.23 -7.37 3.38
N PHE A 390 -14.45 -6.54 2.68
CA PHE A 390 -13.27 -7.00 1.96
C PHE A 390 -12.09 -7.10 2.92
N ILE A 391 -11.38 -8.23 2.85
CA ILE A 391 -10.05 -8.39 3.47
C ILE A 391 -8.98 -7.98 2.46
N ASP A 392 -9.16 -8.37 1.19
CA ASP A 392 -8.38 -7.93 0.04
C ASP A 392 -9.17 -8.15 -1.26
N LYS A 393 -8.59 -7.89 -2.43
CA LYS A 393 -9.31 -8.00 -3.72
C LYS A 393 -9.66 -9.43 -4.15
N ASN A 394 -9.35 -10.45 -3.35
CA ASN A 394 -9.76 -11.84 -3.58
C ASN A 394 -10.33 -12.54 -2.35
N THR A 395 -10.50 -11.82 -1.25
CA THR A 395 -10.86 -12.41 0.04
C THR A 395 -11.88 -11.51 0.72
N ILE A 396 -13.02 -12.08 1.07
CA ILE A 396 -14.08 -11.37 1.78
C ILE A 396 -14.38 -12.08 3.08
N ARG A 397 -14.80 -11.29 4.07
CA ARG A 397 -15.38 -11.77 5.32
C ARG A 397 -16.87 -11.58 5.23
N ILE A 398 -17.63 -12.61 5.56
CA ILE A 398 -19.09 -12.56 5.60
C ILE A 398 -19.61 -12.92 6.98
N LEU A 399 -20.74 -12.35 7.35
CA LEU A 399 -21.51 -12.70 8.55
C LEU A 399 -22.99 -12.73 8.16
N LEU A 400 -23.64 -13.88 8.37
CA LEU A 400 -25.05 -14.05 8.08
C LEU A 400 -25.88 -13.83 9.34
N LYS A 401 -26.75 -12.82 9.32
CA LYS A 401 -27.63 -12.49 10.46
C LYS A 401 -29.07 -12.91 10.18
N ASN A 402 -29.70 -13.52 11.19
CA ASN A 402 -31.12 -13.89 11.18
C ASN A 402 -31.54 -14.62 9.88
N PRO A 403 -31.01 -15.83 9.60
CA PRO A 403 -31.36 -16.52 8.37
C PRO A 403 -32.85 -16.87 8.30
N ASP A 404 -33.45 -16.60 7.15
CA ASP A 404 -34.82 -16.96 6.75
C ASP A 404 -34.87 -18.00 5.62
N LYS A 405 -33.71 -18.40 5.09
CA LYS A 405 -33.57 -19.38 4.02
C LYS A 405 -32.47 -20.37 4.38
N LYS A 406 -32.60 -21.59 3.86
CA LYS A 406 -31.56 -22.62 3.96
C LYS A 406 -30.33 -22.32 3.09
N VAL A 407 -30.52 -21.56 2.00
CA VAL A 407 -29.45 -21.25 1.05
C VAL A 407 -29.49 -19.78 0.66
N TYR A 408 -28.33 -19.13 0.72
CA TYR A 408 -28.08 -17.79 0.18
C TYR A 408 -27.10 -17.89 -0.99
N ARG A 409 -27.22 -17.00 -1.98
CA ARG A 409 -26.33 -17.02 -3.13
C ARG A 409 -25.53 -15.72 -3.22
N LEU A 410 -24.21 -15.86 -3.35
CA LEU A 410 -23.30 -14.78 -3.73
C LEU A 410 -23.00 -14.90 -5.22
N HIS A 411 -23.28 -13.84 -5.97
CA HIS A 411 -22.87 -13.73 -7.36
C HIS A 411 -21.70 -12.75 -7.44
N CYS A 412 -20.52 -13.27 -7.70
CA CYS A 412 -19.32 -12.50 -7.99
C CYS A 412 -19.08 -12.53 -9.51
N THR A 413 -18.36 -11.55 -10.07
CA THR A 413 -18.01 -11.57 -11.49
C THR A 413 -17.35 -12.91 -11.89
N GLY A 414 -18.06 -13.73 -12.68
CA GLY A 414 -17.57 -15.03 -13.16
C GLY A 414 -17.51 -16.17 -12.12
N ARG A 415 -18.11 -16.00 -10.93
CA ARG A 415 -18.19 -17.03 -9.87
C ARG A 415 -19.52 -16.95 -9.10
N GLU A 416 -20.05 -18.10 -8.69
CA GLU A 416 -21.24 -18.24 -7.87
C GLU A 416 -20.91 -19.07 -6.63
N VAL A 417 -21.41 -18.64 -5.48
CA VAL A 417 -21.26 -19.37 -4.21
C VAL A 417 -22.63 -19.57 -3.59
N ASP A 418 -23.01 -20.83 -3.42
CA ASP A 418 -24.18 -21.22 -2.63
C ASP A 418 -23.74 -21.40 -1.17
N LEU A 419 -24.27 -20.55 -0.30
CA LEU A 419 -24.06 -20.52 1.14
C LEU A 419 -25.17 -21.30 1.83
N GLU A 420 -24.87 -22.50 2.32
CA GLU A 420 -25.83 -23.37 3.00
C GLU A 420 -25.78 -23.13 4.50
N VAL A 421 -26.92 -22.72 5.07
CA VAL A 421 -27.06 -22.55 6.52
C VAL A 421 -27.05 -23.93 7.15
N ALA A 422 -25.99 -24.21 7.91
CA ALA A 422 -25.89 -25.40 8.73
C ALA A 422 -26.88 -25.29 9.90
N ASP A 423 -27.46 -26.43 10.27
CA ASP A 423 -28.41 -26.54 11.37
C ASP A 423 -27.81 -26.14 12.73
#